data_AF-A0A1Q9F2Y8-F1
#
_entry.id   AF-A0A1Q9F2Y8-F1
#
_cell.length_a   1.000
_cell.length_b   1.000
_cell.length_c   1.000
_cell.angle_alpha   90.00
_cell.angle_beta   90.00
_cell.angle_gamma   90.00
#
_symmetry.space_group_name_H-M   'P 1'
#
loop_
_entity.id
_entity.type
_entity.pdbx_description
1 polymer ?
#
loop_
_entity_poly.entity_id
_entity_poly.type
_entity_poly.pdbx_seq_one_letter_code
_entity_poly.pdbx_strand_id
1 'polypeptide(L)'
;MIRWKSFKFGWWSLAWGHRQLAVRSALCALQASLSLFLCSFSIDVDHNYWFAACQLVASLSLFIQWRLANPHMFLLRSAVCVLRALICCHLCFCGRTSMFIMEDCASSGLADIRWPFRMFYAIACRLEFQQSPLDKDCPWFPLAGVTEAVGHEQLWYRACIRAVGIPIQLARGIMKPLLLSGTIYQRDSVEVAVNFARAALVGVTVWSLHEQWLTSGLGAKVTVDEEISSTKSGCSADDSVSS
;
A
#
# COMPACT_ATOMS: atom_id res chain seq x y z
N MET A 1 -18.33 36.07 40.71
CA MET A 1 -19.09 35.25 39.73
C MET A 1 -18.06 34.51 38.86
N ILE A 2 -17.69 33.30 39.27
CA ILE A 2 -16.59 32.52 38.66
C ILE A 2 -17.17 31.76 37.47
N ARG A 3 -16.79 32.16 36.26
CA ARG A 3 -17.24 31.58 35.01
C ARG A 3 -16.48 30.26 34.80
N TRP A 4 -17.15 29.14 35.03
CA TRP A 4 -16.64 27.80 34.72
C TRP A 4 -16.30 27.73 33.22
N LYS A 5 -15.00 27.71 32.90
CA LYS A 5 -14.55 27.30 31.57
C LYS A 5 -14.81 25.81 31.47
N SER A 6 -15.79 25.43 30.66
CA SER A 6 -15.98 24.07 30.18
C SER A 6 -14.65 23.55 29.65
N PHE A 7 -14.07 22.61 30.38
CA PHE A 7 -12.93 21.81 29.97
C PHE A 7 -13.39 20.92 28.81
N LYS A 8 -13.32 21.44 27.58
CA LYS A 8 -13.43 20.58 26.39
C LYS A 8 -12.17 19.73 26.35
N PHE A 9 -12.31 18.47 26.73
CA PHE A 9 -11.31 17.43 26.58
C PHE A 9 -10.96 17.31 25.09
N GLY A 10 -9.91 18.03 24.67
CA GLY A 10 -9.39 18.03 23.31
C GLY A 10 -8.64 16.74 23.03
N TRP A 11 -9.37 15.65 22.79
CA TRP A 11 -8.80 14.41 22.21
C TRP A 11 -8.50 14.55 20.70
N TRP A 12 -8.69 15.73 20.13
CA TRP A 12 -8.69 15.97 18.68
C TRP A 12 -7.65 16.99 18.20
N SER A 13 -6.63 17.32 18.99
CA SER A 13 -5.61 18.31 18.56
C SER A 13 -4.16 17.92 18.86
N LEU A 14 -3.83 16.63 18.94
CA LEU A 14 -2.48 16.20 18.58
C LEU A 14 -2.44 16.12 17.04
N ALA A 15 -1.40 16.60 16.37
CA ALA A 15 -1.31 16.55 14.92
C ALA A 15 -1.14 15.10 14.43
N TRP A 16 -2.25 14.38 14.23
CA TRP A 16 -2.26 13.01 13.71
C TRP A 16 -2.19 13.01 12.18
N GLY A 17 -1.39 12.13 11.59
CA GLY A 17 -1.38 11.93 10.14
C GLY A 17 -2.72 11.39 9.62
N HIS A 18 -2.91 11.40 8.30
CA HIS A 18 -4.14 10.95 7.65
C HIS A 18 -4.54 9.52 8.11
N ARG A 19 -5.78 9.30 8.54
CA ARG A 19 -6.27 8.02 9.09
C ARG A 19 -6.03 6.82 8.18
N GLN A 20 -6.06 7.04 6.87
CA GLN A 20 -5.77 6.04 5.85
C GLN A 20 -4.33 5.48 5.92
N LEU A 21 -3.38 6.15 6.58
CA LEU A 21 -2.06 5.59 6.87
C LEU A 21 -2.15 4.47 7.92
N ALA A 22 -2.96 4.63 8.97
CA ALA A 22 -3.17 3.60 9.99
C ALA A 22 -3.88 2.37 9.40
N VAL A 23 -4.91 2.58 8.57
CA VAL A 23 -5.60 1.50 7.85
C VAL A 23 -4.61 0.68 7.02
N ARG A 24 -3.78 1.34 6.19
CA ARG A 24 -2.77 0.63 5.40
C ARG A 24 -1.68 -0.03 6.23
N SER A 25 -1.32 0.54 7.38
CA SER A 25 -0.40 -0.11 8.32
C SER A 25 -0.98 -1.45 8.81
N ALA A 26 -2.24 -1.47 9.22
CA ALA A 26 -2.93 -2.70 9.62
C ALA A 26 -3.04 -3.72 8.48
N LEU A 27 -3.35 -3.26 7.26
CA LEU A 27 -3.41 -4.14 6.07
C LEU A 27 -2.05 -4.76 5.74
N CYS A 28 -0.95 -4.01 5.85
CA CYS A 28 0.40 -4.55 5.69
C CYS A 28 0.73 -5.59 6.78
N ALA A 29 0.31 -5.36 8.03
CA ALA A 29 0.48 -6.35 9.09
C ALA A 29 -0.31 -7.63 8.79
N LEU A 30 -1.56 -7.54 8.35
CA LEU A 30 -2.38 -8.70 7.96
C LEU A 30 -1.76 -9.46 6.79
N GLN A 31 -1.25 -8.75 5.78
CA GLN A 31 -0.53 -9.36 4.67
C GLN A 31 0.75 -10.09 5.13
N ALA A 32 1.48 -9.53 6.11
CA ALA A 32 2.62 -10.21 6.74
C ALA A 32 2.17 -11.47 7.48
N SER A 33 1.08 -11.40 8.25
CA SER A 33 0.50 -12.54 8.94
C SER A 33 0.11 -13.67 7.98
N LEU A 34 -0.47 -13.35 6.82
CA LEU A 34 -0.75 -14.36 5.79
C LEU A 34 0.52 -15.04 5.26
N SER A 35 1.61 -14.29 5.09
CA SER A 35 2.90 -14.86 4.67
C SER A 35 3.50 -15.76 5.77
N LEU A 36 3.47 -15.33 7.03
CA LEU A 36 3.91 -16.15 8.16
C LEU A 36 3.05 -17.41 8.34
N PHE A 37 1.75 -17.30 8.08
CA PHE A 37 0.84 -18.44 8.07
C PHE A 37 1.22 -19.45 6.99
N LEU A 38 1.62 -19.02 5.79
CA LEU A 38 2.16 -19.95 4.80
C LEU A 38 3.47 -20.61 5.25
N CYS A 39 4.33 -19.88 5.97
CA CYS A 39 5.55 -20.45 6.54
C CYS A 39 5.25 -21.55 7.57
N SER A 40 4.18 -21.44 8.38
CA SER A 40 3.84 -22.48 9.36
C SER A 40 3.39 -23.80 8.73
N PHE A 41 2.98 -23.79 7.45
CA PHE A 41 2.71 -24.99 6.65
C PHE A 41 3.90 -25.40 5.78
N SER A 42 5.08 -24.84 6.01
CA SER A 42 6.30 -25.08 5.21
C SER A 42 6.14 -24.77 3.72
N ILE A 43 5.22 -23.86 3.37
CA ILE A 43 4.96 -23.46 1.99
C ILE A 43 5.88 -22.30 1.63
N ASP A 44 6.88 -22.56 0.78
CA ASP A 44 7.73 -21.52 0.18
C ASP A 44 8.35 -20.58 1.24
N VAL A 45 8.97 -21.20 2.25
CA VAL A 45 9.37 -20.56 3.52
C VAL A 45 10.29 -19.37 3.28
N ASP A 46 11.33 -19.53 2.46
CA ASP A 46 12.35 -18.50 2.26
C ASP A 46 11.73 -17.20 1.70
N HIS A 47 10.96 -17.31 0.63
CA HIS A 47 10.32 -16.15 0.01
C HIS A 47 9.25 -15.55 0.91
N ASN A 48 8.38 -16.38 1.52
CA ASN A 48 7.31 -15.88 2.38
C ASN A 48 7.86 -15.21 3.66
N TYR A 49 8.98 -15.69 4.19
CA TYR A 49 9.67 -15.06 5.31
C TYR A 49 10.15 -13.64 4.94
N TRP A 50 10.84 -13.49 3.81
CA TRP A 50 11.29 -12.18 3.36
C TRP A 50 10.13 -11.24 2.99
N PHE A 51 9.05 -11.77 2.38
CA PHE A 51 7.84 -11.00 2.16
C PHE A 51 7.22 -10.51 3.47
N ALA A 52 7.13 -11.37 4.49
CA ALA A 52 6.62 -11.00 5.80
C ALA A 52 7.47 -9.90 6.44
N ALA A 53 8.80 -10.05 6.45
CA ALA A 53 9.72 -9.04 6.97
C ALA A 53 9.53 -7.67 6.28
N CYS A 54 9.49 -7.64 4.95
CA CYS A 54 9.26 -6.42 4.18
C CYS A 54 7.90 -5.77 4.49
N GLN A 55 6.84 -6.59 4.64
CA GLN A 55 5.50 -6.11 4.97
C GLN A 55 5.41 -5.55 6.40
N LEU A 56 6.11 -6.15 7.36
CA LEU A 56 6.18 -5.63 8.73
C LEU A 56 6.93 -4.30 8.79
N VAL A 57 8.06 -4.18 8.09
CA VAL A 57 8.79 -2.90 7.99
C VAL A 57 7.93 -1.85 7.29
N ALA A 58 7.21 -2.21 6.22
CA ALA A 58 6.26 -1.30 5.57
C ALA A 58 5.13 -0.87 6.52
N SER A 59 4.56 -1.81 7.29
CA SER A 59 3.53 -1.55 8.29
C SER A 59 4.02 -0.57 9.37
N LEU A 60 5.20 -0.82 9.92
CA LEU A 60 5.83 0.04 10.92
C LEU A 60 6.13 1.43 10.35
N SER A 61 6.65 1.51 9.12
CA SER A 61 6.91 2.79 8.46
C SER A 61 5.64 3.64 8.32
N LEU A 62 4.50 3.02 8.00
CA LEU A 62 3.20 3.69 7.86
C LEU A 62 2.68 4.14 9.22
N PHE A 63 2.85 3.32 10.25
CA PHE A 63 2.45 3.67 11.62
C PHE A 63 3.27 4.84 12.16
N ILE A 64 4.61 4.78 12.02
CA ILE A 64 5.50 5.86 12.43
C ILE A 64 5.18 7.13 11.64
N GLN A 65 4.96 7.03 10.33
CA GLN A 65 4.56 8.19 9.53
C GLN A 65 3.22 8.77 9.98
N TRP A 66 2.26 7.92 10.35
CA TRP A 66 0.98 8.35 10.89
C TRP A 66 1.13 9.11 12.22
N ARG A 67 2.07 8.70 13.08
CA ARG A 67 2.28 9.28 14.41
C ARG A 67 3.22 10.49 14.44
N LEU A 68 4.25 10.49 13.60
CA LEU A 68 5.36 11.45 13.67
C LEU A 68 5.52 12.31 12.41
N ALA A 69 4.72 12.10 11.37
CA ALA A 69 4.80 12.81 10.09
C ALA A 69 6.20 12.83 9.44
N ASN A 70 7.06 11.85 9.77
CA ASN A 70 8.45 11.83 9.34
C ASN A 70 8.57 11.44 7.85
N PRO A 71 9.16 12.30 6.98
CA PRO A 71 9.27 12.04 5.55
C PRO A 71 10.26 10.91 5.21
N HIS A 72 11.23 10.59 6.06
CA HIS A 72 12.19 9.51 5.82
C HIS A 72 11.51 8.13 5.77
N MET A 73 10.31 7.99 6.36
CA MET A 73 9.53 6.75 6.30
C MET A 73 9.10 6.39 4.86
N PHE A 74 9.05 7.37 3.94
CA PHE A 74 8.83 7.08 2.52
C PHE A 74 10.02 6.37 1.88
N LEU A 75 11.25 6.76 2.22
CA LEU A 75 12.47 6.12 1.71
C LEU A 75 12.58 4.68 2.21
N LEU A 76 12.32 4.46 3.50
CA LEU A 76 12.29 3.13 4.08
C LEU A 76 11.28 2.21 3.36
N ARG A 77 10.08 2.74 3.07
CA ARG A 77 9.07 1.99 2.32
C ARG A 77 9.50 1.70 0.88
N SER A 78 10.17 2.66 0.24
CA SER A 78 10.76 2.48 -1.09
C SER A 78 11.74 1.33 -1.12
N ALA A 79 12.66 1.29 -0.15
CA ALA A 79 13.68 0.25 -0.07
C ALA A 79 13.07 -1.15 0.06
N VAL A 80 12.05 -1.31 0.91
CA VAL A 80 11.38 -2.62 1.07
C VAL A 80 10.51 -2.99 -0.15
N CYS A 81 9.97 -2.02 -0.90
CA CYS A 81 9.32 -2.30 -2.19
C CYS A 81 10.33 -2.82 -3.22
N VAL A 82 11.52 -2.22 -3.31
CA VAL A 82 12.59 -2.73 -4.18
C VAL A 82 13.01 -4.13 -3.77
N LEU A 83 13.20 -4.38 -2.47
CA LEU A 83 13.53 -5.72 -1.99
C LEU A 83 12.46 -6.76 -2.36
N ARG A 84 11.18 -6.42 -2.22
CA ARG A 84 10.07 -7.26 -2.69
C ARG A 84 10.09 -7.49 -4.19
N ALA A 85 10.45 -6.47 -4.98
CA ALA A 85 10.59 -6.60 -6.42
C ALA A 85 11.72 -7.59 -6.77
N LEU A 86 12.87 -7.53 -6.07
CA LEU A 86 13.98 -8.48 -6.25
C LEU A 86 13.57 -9.92 -5.90
N ILE A 87 12.79 -10.11 -4.83
CA ILE A 87 12.24 -11.42 -4.46
C ILE A 87 11.28 -11.94 -5.55
N CYS A 88 10.40 -11.09 -6.08
CA CYS A 88 9.53 -11.44 -7.22
C CYS A 88 10.34 -11.77 -8.48
N CYS A 89 11.43 -11.05 -8.73
CA CYS A 89 12.36 -11.30 -9.82
C CYS A 89 12.96 -12.71 -9.70
N HIS A 90 13.46 -13.06 -8.51
CA HIS A 90 13.96 -14.41 -8.22
C HIS A 90 12.88 -15.48 -8.46
N LEU A 91 11.66 -15.28 -7.96
CA LEU A 91 10.53 -16.20 -8.19
C LEU A 91 10.15 -16.36 -9.67
N CYS A 92 10.36 -15.33 -10.48
CA CYS A 92 10.15 -15.39 -11.93
C CYS A 92 11.18 -16.30 -12.60
N PHE A 93 12.48 -16.07 -12.34
CA PHE A 93 13.59 -16.76 -13.00
C PHE A 93 13.86 -18.15 -12.42
N CYS A 94 13.92 -18.28 -11.09
CA CYS A 94 14.30 -19.52 -10.42
C CYS A 94 13.12 -20.30 -9.86
N GLY A 95 11.97 -19.65 -9.67
CA GLY A 95 10.81 -20.29 -9.05
C GLY A 95 11.04 -20.45 -7.54
N ARG A 96 10.54 -21.56 -6.96
CA ARG A 96 10.58 -21.83 -5.51
C ARG A 96 11.84 -22.57 -5.05
N THR A 97 12.97 -22.35 -5.71
CA THR A 97 14.26 -22.83 -5.21
C THR A 97 14.70 -21.98 -4.03
N SER A 98 15.67 -22.47 -3.24
CA SER A 98 16.28 -21.69 -2.16
C SER A 98 16.70 -20.32 -2.67
N MET A 99 16.49 -19.28 -1.85
CA MET A 99 16.89 -17.92 -2.21
C MET A 99 18.39 -17.68 -2.02
N PHE A 100 19.14 -18.67 -1.52
CA PHE A 100 20.57 -18.59 -1.35
C PHE A 100 21.28 -18.71 -2.71
N ILE A 101 22.09 -17.69 -3.02
CA ILE A 101 22.78 -17.43 -4.31
C ILE A 101 23.64 -18.63 -4.80
N MET A 102 23.94 -19.59 -3.93
CA MET A 102 24.81 -20.73 -4.22
C MET A 102 24.07 -21.94 -4.82
N GLU A 103 22.74 -21.92 -4.90
CA GLU A 103 21.96 -23.01 -5.49
C GLU A 103 21.60 -22.74 -6.96
N ASP A 104 21.66 -23.78 -7.79
CA ASP A 104 21.36 -23.69 -9.22
C ASP A 104 19.89 -23.29 -9.45
N CYS A 105 19.70 -22.23 -10.22
CA CYS A 105 18.40 -21.74 -10.66
C CYS A 105 17.72 -22.79 -11.57
N ALA A 106 16.40 -22.98 -11.45
CA ALA A 106 15.67 -23.93 -12.27
C ALA A 106 15.70 -23.55 -13.77
N SER A 107 16.61 -24.15 -14.53
CA SER A 107 16.98 -23.81 -15.91
C SER A 107 15.89 -24.04 -16.96
N SER A 108 14.86 -24.84 -16.67
CA SER A 108 13.76 -25.19 -17.58
C SER A 108 12.44 -24.46 -17.29
N GLY A 109 12.48 -23.36 -16.54
CA GLY A 109 11.30 -22.70 -15.99
C GLY A 109 10.21 -22.27 -16.97
N LEU A 110 10.58 -21.91 -18.21
CA LEU A 110 9.65 -21.48 -19.26
C LEU A 110 9.02 -22.64 -20.04
N ALA A 111 9.56 -23.85 -19.93
CA ALA A 111 9.04 -25.05 -20.59
C ALA A 111 8.04 -25.83 -19.71
N ASP A 112 7.81 -25.37 -18.48
CA ASP A 112 7.04 -26.07 -17.46
C ASP A 112 5.58 -25.56 -17.39
N ILE A 113 4.63 -26.41 -16.95
CA ILE A 113 3.23 -26.05 -16.69
C ILE A 113 3.08 -24.87 -15.71
N ARG A 114 4.14 -24.57 -14.96
CA ARG A 114 4.23 -23.47 -14.01
C ARG A 114 4.52 -22.09 -14.63
N TRP A 115 4.78 -22.01 -15.95
CA TRP A 115 5.10 -20.75 -16.63
C TRP A 115 4.09 -19.60 -16.39
N PRO A 116 2.76 -19.80 -16.28
CA PRO A 116 1.84 -18.69 -16.05
C PRO A 116 2.08 -18.04 -14.68
N PHE A 117 2.46 -18.83 -13.68
CA PHE A 117 2.78 -18.31 -12.35
C PHE A 117 4.06 -17.48 -12.35
N ARG A 118 5.04 -17.85 -13.18
CA ARG A 118 6.28 -17.06 -13.38
C ARG A 118 5.96 -15.71 -14.03
N MET A 119 5.07 -15.69 -15.02
CA MET A 119 4.60 -14.43 -15.64
C MET A 119 3.87 -13.54 -14.62
N PHE A 120 3.05 -14.10 -13.74
CA PHE A 120 2.44 -13.32 -12.66
C PHE A 120 3.49 -12.71 -11.72
N TYR A 121 4.59 -13.41 -11.44
CA TYR A 121 5.69 -12.84 -10.66
C TYR A 121 6.48 -11.77 -11.41
N ALA A 122 6.65 -11.90 -12.73
CA ALA A 122 7.24 -10.84 -13.56
C ALA A 122 6.40 -9.55 -13.51
N ILE A 123 5.08 -9.68 -13.64
CA ILE A 123 4.16 -8.54 -13.51
C ILE A 123 4.22 -7.97 -12.10
N ALA A 124 4.14 -8.82 -11.06
CA ALA A 124 4.25 -8.38 -9.67
C ALA A 124 5.57 -7.64 -9.38
N CYS A 125 6.69 -8.13 -9.91
CA CYS A 125 8.00 -7.48 -9.83
C CYS A 125 7.93 -6.04 -10.36
N ARG A 126 7.38 -5.85 -11.58
CA ARG A 126 7.20 -4.52 -12.17
C ARG A 126 6.30 -3.62 -11.31
N LEU A 127 5.20 -4.16 -10.79
CA LEU A 127 4.28 -3.38 -9.93
C LEU A 127 4.96 -2.94 -8.62
N GLU A 128 5.83 -3.76 -8.03
CA GLU A 128 6.58 -3.37 -6.82
C GLU A 128 7.63 -2.29 -7.12
N PHE A 129 8.31 -2.36 -8.27
CA PHE A 129 9.21 -1.29 -8.71
C PHE A 129 8.45 0.03 -8.92
N GLN A 130 7.30 0.02 -9.59
CA GLN A 130 6.49 1.22 -9.84
C GLN A 130 5.87 1.81 -8.56
N GLN A 131 5.77 1.03 -7.48
CA GLN A 131 5.35 1.53 -6.18
C GLN A 131 6.47 2.22 -5.40
N SER A 132 7.72 2.02 -5.79
CA SER A 132 8.90 2.63 -5.16
C SER A 132 8.97 4.11 -5.52
N PRO A 133 8.89 5.05 -4.56
CA PRO A 133 9.08 6.49 -4.82
C PRO A 133 10.48 6.89 -5.30
N LEU A 134 11.42 5.94 -5.48
CA LEU A 134 12.70 6.19 -6.13
C LEU A 134 12.57 6.54 -7.62
N ASP A 135 11.43 6.21 -8.24
CA ASP A 135 11.12 6.59 -9.61
C ASP A 135 10.60 8.05 -9.68
N LYS A 136 11.44 9.00 -9.25
CA LYS A 136 11.17 10.45 -9.38
C LYS A 136 11.25 10.92 -10.84
N ASP A 137 11.93 10.14 -11.68
CA ASP A 137 12.22 10.48 -13.06
C ASP A 137 11.30 9.77 -14.07
N CYS A 138 10.26 9.05 -13.61
CA CYS A 138 9.28 8.47 -14.52
C CYS A 138 8.54 9.61 -15.23
N PRO A 139 8.72 9.82 -16.54
CA PRO A 139 8.08 10.92 -17.26
C PRO A 139 6.54 10.78 -17.34
N TRP A 140 6.02 9.64 -16.88
CA TRP A 140 4.59 9.31 -16.83
C TRP A 140 3.88 9.81 -15.56
N PHE A 141 4.62 10.26 -14.54
CA PHE A 141 4.04 10.84 -13.33
C PHE A 141 4.34 12.33 -13.28
N PRO A 142 3.55 13.17 -13.98
CA PRO A 142 3.70 14.60 -13.81
C PRO A 142 3.58 14.94 -12.32
N LEU A 143 4.37 15.89 -11.87
CA LEU A 143 4.36 16.52 -10.54
C LEU A 143 3.02 17.26 -10.25
N ALA A 144 1.90 16.74 -10.77
CA ALA A 144 0.56 17.31 -10.67
C ALA A 144 0.14 17.30 -9.19
N GLY A 145 0.04 18.53 -8.68
CA GLY A 145 -0.25 18.86 -7.30
C GLY A 145 -1.68 18.57 -6.90
N VAL A 146 -1.96 18.88 -5.64
CA VAL A 146 -3.30 18.87 -5.06
C VAL A 146 -4.16 19.88 -5.81
N THR A 147 -5.31 19.45 -6.31
CA THR A 147 -6.31 20.34 -6.92
C THR A 147 -7.39 20.68 -5.89
N GLU A 148 -8.23 21.68 -6.18
CA GLU A 148 -9.35 22.06 -5.31
C GLU A 148 -10.42 20.96 -5.14
N ALA A 149 -10.43 19.97 -6.05
CA ALA A 149 -11.39 18.88 -6.05
C ALA A 149 -10.79 17.56 -5.56
N VAL A 150 -9.51 17.31 -5.82
CA VAL A 150 -8.84 16.04 -5.51
C VAL A 150 -7.43 16.24 -4.96
N GLY A 151 -7.00 15.27 -4.16
CA GLY A 151 -5.70 15.22 -3.54
C GLY A 151 -4.57 14.91 -4.52
N HIS A 152 -3.44 14.46 -3.97
CA HIS A 152 -2.23 14.22 -4.75
C HIS A 152 -2.43 13.07 -5.76
N GLU A 153 -2.31 13.36 -7.07
CA GLU A 153 -2.50 12.40 -8.18
C GLU A 153 -1.66 11.12 -8.06
N GLN A 154 -0.49 11.19 -7.41
CA GLN A 154 0.34 10.02 -7.11
C GLN A 154 -0.42 8.94 -6.31
N LEU A 155 -1.39 9.31 -5.49
CA LEU A 155 -2.21 8.36 -4.73
C LEU A 155 -3.17 7.59 -5.64
N TRP A 156 -3.77 8.27 -6.62
CA TRP A 156 -4.63 7.66 -7.64
C TRP A 156 -3.86 6.65 -8.48
N TYR A 157 -2.71 7.05 -9.03
CA TYR A 157 -1.89 6.14 -9.82
C TYR A 157 -1.40 4.93 -9.03
N ARG A 158 -0.99 5.13 -7.77
CA ARG A 158 -0.63 4.01 -6.88
C ARG A 158 -1.82 3.09 -6.61
N ALA A 159 -3.03 3.62 -6.51
CA ALA A 159 -4.25 2.82 -6.38
C ALA A 159 -4.45 1.96 -7.64
N CYS A 160 -4.34 2.55 -8.83
CA CYS A 160 -4.45 1.85 -10.11
C CYS A 160 -3.40 0.73 -10.26
N ILE A 161 -2.13 1.02 -9.97
CA ILE A 161 -1.05 0.03 -9.98
C ILE A 161 -1.34 -1.12 -9.01
N ARG A 162 -1.80 -0.81 -7.78
CA ARG A 162 -2.17 -1.85 -6.81
C ARG A 162 -3.40 -2.65 -7.21
N ALA A 163 -4.36 -2.04 -7.91
CA ALA A 163 -5.56 -2.72 -8.38
C ALA A 163 -5.24 -3.89 -9.32
N VAL A 164 -4.16 -3.81 -10.11
CA VAL A 164 -3.66 -4.92 -10.93
C VAL A 164 -3.28 -6.14 -10.10
N GLY A 165 -2.91 -5.95 -8.82
CA GLY A 165 -2.63 -7.04 -7.90
C GLY A 165 -3.85 -7.93 -7.60
N ILE A 166 -5.08 -7.40 -7.70
CA ILE A 166 -6.32 -8.15 -7.45
C ILE A 166 -6.50 -9.30 -8.45
N PRO A 167 -6.58 -9.06 -9.77
CA PRO A 167 -6.73 -10.14 -10.75
C PRO A 167 -5.54 -11.09 -10.73
N ILE A 168 -4.32 -10.63 -10.43
CA ILE A 168 -3.16 -11.52 -10.27
C ILE A 168 -3.38 -12.52 -9.13
N GLN A 169 -3.79 -12.06 -7.95
CA GLN A 169 -4.01 -12.96 -6.81
C GLN A 169 -5.18 -13.92 -7.06
N LEU A 170 -6.28 -13.43 -7.64
CA LEU A 170 -7.42 -14.26 -8.02
C LEU A 170 -7.04 -15.33 -9.05
N ALA A 171 -6.34 -14.93 -10.12
CA ALA A 171 -5.86 -15.85 -11.15
C ALA A 171 -4.94 -16.92 -10.54
N ARG A 172 -4.02 -16.54 -9.64
CA ARG A 172 -3.18 -17.51 -8.92
C ARG A 172 -4.00 -18.45 -8.04
N GLY A 173 -5.08 -17.98 -7.40
CA GLY A 173 -5.99 -18.80 -6.61
C GLY A 173 -6.73 -19.82 -7.47
N ILE A 174 -7.28 -19.39 -8.61
CA ILE A 174 -8.09 -20.21 -9.52
C ILE A 174 -7.23 -21.17 -10.35
N MET A 175 -6.11 -20.71 -10.89
CA MET A 175 -5.29 -21.52 -11.81
C MET A 175 -4.52 -22.64 -11.12
N LYS A 176 -4.18 -22.50 -9.82
CA LYS A 176 -3.50 -23.57 -9.06
C LYS A 176 -4.29 -24.88 -9.05
N PRO A 177 -5.56 -24.91 -8.58
CA PRO A 177 -6.34 -26.15 -8.62
C PRO A 177 -6.72 -26.55 -10.06
N LEU A 178 -6.85 -25.63 -11.01
CA LEU A 178 -7.18 -26.00 -12.39
C LEU A 178 -6.02 -26.66 -13.14
N LEU A 179 -4.79 -26.17 -12.97
CA LEU A 179 -3.63 -26.61 -13.76
C LEU A 179 -2.74 -27.60 -13.02
N LEU A 180 -2.67 -27.54 -11.69
CA LEU A 180 -1.68 -28.31 -10.92
C LEU A 180 -2.28 -29.53 -10.21
N SER A 181 -3.62 -29.66 -10.16
CA SER A 181 -4.26 -30.83 -9.55
C SER A 181 -3.88 -32.12 -10.27
N GLY A 182 -3.50 -33.14 -9.50
CA GLY A 182 -3.06 -34.43 -10.05
C GLY A 182 -1.64 -34.42 -10.64
N THR A 183 -0.92 -33.30 -10.52
CA THR A 183 0.50 -33.20 -10.92
C THR A 183 1.43 -33.23 -9.72
N ILE A 184 2.72 -33.45 -9.94
CA ILE A 184 3.77 -33.32 -8.91
C ILE A 184 3.87 -31.90 -8.32
N TYR A 185 3.25 -30.91 -8.96
CA TYR A 185 3.25 -29.51 -8.55
C TYR A 185 1.96 -29.09 -7.83
N GLN A 186 1.10 -30.04 -7.48
CA GLN A 186 -0.13 -29.78 -6.75
C GLN A 186 0.15 -28.90 -5.52
N ARG A 187 -0.74 -27.92 -5.30
CA ARG A 187 -0.61 -26.96 -4.21
C ARG A 187 -1.67 -27.22 -3.16
N ASP A 188 -1.29 -26.95 -1.92
CA ASP A 188 -2.22 -27.07 -0.80
C ASP A 188 -3.38 -26.07 -0.95
N SER A 189 -4.55 -26.52 -0.55
CA SER A 189 -5.77 -25.71 -0.36
C SER A 189 -5.51 -24.45 0.47
N VAL A 190 -4.63 -24.53 1.47
CA VAL A 190 -4.22 -23.38 2.29
C VAL A 190 -3.59 -22.29 1.44
N GLU A 191 -2.71 -22.66 0.50
CA GLU A 191 -2.04 -21.72 -0.39
C GLU A 191 -3.03 -21.03 -1.35
N VAL A 192 -4.06 -21.76 -1.76
CA VAL A 192 -5.14 -21.27 -2.60
C VAL A 192 -6.00 -20.27 -1.83
N ALA A 193 -6.42 -20.62 -0.61
CA ALA A 193 -7.21 -19.74 0.26
C ALA A 193 -6.47 -18.42 0.57
N VAL A 194 -5.17 -18.49 0.86
CA VAL A 194 -4.36 -17.28 1.13
C VAL A 194 -4.32 -16.34 -0.07
N ASN A 195 -4.30 -16.83 -1.31
CA ASN A 195 -4.36 -15.94 -2.48
C ASN A 195 -5.66 -15.13 -2.53
N PHE A 196 -6.81 -15.75 -2.22
CA PHE A 196 -8.09 -15.04 -2.16
C PHE A 196 -8.12 -14.00 -1.03
N ALA A 197 -7.59 -14.35 0.15
CA ALA A 197 -7.44 -13.42 1.25
C ALA A 197 -6.53 -12.23 0.87
N ARG A 198 -5.40 -12.49 0.20
CA ARG A 198 -4.50 -11.44 -0.31
C ARG A 198 -5.21 -10.54 -1.31
N ALA A 199 -6.03 -11.09 -2.22
CA ALA A 199 -6.81 -10.30 -3.18
C ALA A 199 -7.76 -9.32 -2.48
N ALA A 200 -8.48 -9.78 -1.44
CA ALA A 200 -9.37 -8.93 -0.65
C ALA A 200 -8.60 -7.81 0.07
N LEU A 201 -7.47 -8.13 0.71
CA LEU A 201 -6.62 -7.15 1.39
C LEU A 201 -6.03 -6.11 0.42
N VAL A 202 -5.67 -6.52 -0.81
CA VAL A 202 -5.27 -5.58 -1.87
C VAL A 202 -6.43 -4.67 -2.24
N GLY A 203 -7.65 -5.20 -2.37
CA GLY A 203 -8.86 -4.40 -2.61
C GLY A 203 -9.08 -3.30 -1.56
N VAL A 204 -8.99 -3.64 -0.27
CA VAL A 204 -9.13 -2.65 0.81
C VAL A 204 -7.98 -1.62 0.77
N THR A 205 -6.79 -2.05 0.38
CA THR A 205 -5.64 -1.15 0.22
C THR A 205 -5.86 -0.14 -0.91
N VAL A 206 -6.42 -0.58 -2.04
CA VAL A 206 -6.77 0.28 -3.19
C VAL A 206 -7.84 1.27 -2.77
N TRP A 207 -8.90 0.81 -2.10
CA TRP A 207 -9.93 1.69 -1.56
C TRP A 207 -9.34 2.74 -0.59
N SER A 208 -8.47 2.34 0.32
CA SER A 208 -7.82 3.26 1.27
C SER A 208 -6.96 4.34 0.57
N LEU A 209 -6.28 4.00 -0.53
CA LEU A 209 -5.55 4.96 -1.36
C LEU A 209 -6.49 5.92 -2.07
N HIS A 210 -7.57 5.40 -2.65
CA HIS A 210 -8.58 6.19 -3.34
C HIS A 210 -9.27 7.17 -2.40
N GLU A 211 -9.67 6.69 -1.22
CA GLU A 211 -10.26 7.53 -0.18
C GLU A 211 -9.30 8.64 0.24
N GLN A 212 -8.01 8.33 0.44
CA GLN A 212 -7.02 9.36 0.74
C GLN A 212 -6.88 10.38 -0.39
N TRP A 213 -6.91 9.95 -1.65
CA TRP A 213 -6.86 10.84 -2.80
C TRP A 213 -8.06 11.78 -2.81
N LEU A 214 -9.29 11.28 -2.62
CA LEU A 214 -10.49 12.11 -2.58
C LEU A 214 -10.47 13.09 -1.39
N THR A 215 -10.13 12.63 -0.19
CA THR A 215 -10.25 13.44 1.02
C THR A 215 -9.11 14.44 1.21
N SER A 216 -7.93 14.21 0.62
CA SER A 216 -6.79 15.12 0.80
C SER A 216 -6.86 16.41 -0.01
N GLY A 217 -7.70 16.48 -1.06
CA GLY A 217 -8.00 17.75 -1.77
C GLY A 217 -9.07 18.59 -1.07
N LEU A 218 -10.08 17.94 -0.50
CA LEU A 218 -11.21 18.59 0.17
C LEU A 218 -10.84 19.34 1.46
N GLY A 219 -9.74 18.94 2.11
CA GLY A 219 -9.23 19.62 3.32
C GLY A 219 -8.78 21.07 3.08
N ALA A 220 -8.45 21.44 1.84
CA ALA A 220 -8.08 22.82 1.50
C ALA A 220 -9.31 23.77 1.49
N LYS A 221 -10.52 23.26 1.19
CA LYS A 221 -11.74 24.09 1.14
C LYS A 221 -12.17 24.61 2.52
N VAL A 222 -12.08 23.77 3.55
CA VAL A 222 -12.57 24.14 4.90
C VAL A 222 -11.76 25.28 5.50
N THR A 223 -10.44 25.31 5.27
CA THR A 223 -9.56 26.36 5.79
C THR A 223 -9.73 27.71 5.09
N VAL A 224 -10.03 27.72 3.78
CA VAL A 224 -10.18 28.98 3.02
C VAL A 224 -11.53 29.64 3.30
N ASP A 225 -12.61 28.85 3.44
CA ASP A 225 -13.93 29.40 3.74
C ASP A 225 -14.03 29.94 5.19
N GLU A 226 -13.30 29.35 6.15
CA GLU A 226 -13.19 29.89 7.52
C GLU A 226 -12.39 31.21 7.56
N GLU A 227 -11.30 31.34 6.78
CA GLU A 227 -10.55 32.60 6.66
C GLU A 227 -11.36 33.70 5.95
N ILE A 228 -12.12 33.38 4.91
CA ILE A 228 -12.95 34.36 4.21
C ILE A 228 -14.14 34.81 5.07
N SER A 229 -14.72 33.91 5.87
CA SER A 229 -15.82 34.27 6.79
C SER A 229 -15.34 35.13 7.97
N SER A 230 -14.14 34.88 8.50
CA SER A 230 -13.57 35.68 9.58
C SER A 230 -13.14 37.08 9.08
N THR A 231 -12.64 37.18 7.84
CA THR A 231 -12.29 38.46 7.22
C THR A 231 -13.52 39.31 6.89
N LYS A 232 -14.62 38.71 6.40
CA LYS A 232 -15.87 39.45 6.15
C LYS A 232 -16.57 39.94 7.42
N SER A 233 -16.38 39.27 8.56
CA SER A 233 -16.93 39.73 9.84
C SER A 233 -16.18 40.91 10.45
N GLY A 234 -14.95 41.20 10.00
CA GLY A 234 -14.12 42.30 10.47
C GLY A 234 -14.30 43.62 9.71
N CYS A 235 -14.98 43.62 8.57
CA CYS A 235 -15.14 44.81 7.70
C CYS A 235 -16.54 45.45 7.76
N SER A 236 -17.41 45.09 8.72
CA SER A 236 -18.76 45.68 8.86
C SER A 236 -19.01 46.35 10.22
N ALA A 237 -17.96 46.85 10.87
CA ALA A 237 -18.09 47.74 12.02
C ALA A 237 -17.28 49.02 11.74
N ASP A 238 -17.92 49.99 11.10
CA ASP A 238 -17.78 51.44 11.36
C ASP A 238 -18.40 52.23 10.20
N ASP A 239 -19.72 52.40 10.25
CA ASP A 239 -20.44 53.47 9.54
C ASP A 239 -21.57 53.98 10.45
N SER A 240 -21.20 54.59 11.58
CA SER A 240 -22.14 55.37 12.40
C SER A 240 -21.44 56.35 13.34
N VAL A 241 -21.00 57.50 12.83
CA VAL A 241 -20.80 58.77 13.59
C VAL A 241 -21.07 59.91 12.59
N SER A 242 -22.32 60.33 12.42
CA SER A 242 -23.03 61.41 13.14
C SER A 242 -22.49 62.82 12.88
N SER A 243 -23.41 63.65 12.35
CA SER A 243 -23.57 65.13 12.44
C SER A 243 -22.52 66.03 11.79
#